data_AF-A0A024L357-F1
#
_entry.id   AF-A0A024L357-F1
#
_cell.length_a   1.000
_cell.length_b   1.000
_cell.length_c   1.000
_cell.angle_alpha   90.00
_cell.angle_beta   90.00
_cell.angle_gamma   90.00
#
_symmetry.space_group_name_H-M   'P 1'
#
loop_
_entity.id
_entity.type
_entity.pdbx_description
1 polymer ?
#
loop_
_entity_poly.entity_id
_entity_poly.type
_entity_poly.pdbx_seq_one_letter_code
_entity_poly.pdbx_strand_id
1 'polypeptide(L)' 'MSKVGINGFGRIGRLVLGRLLEVKSNIDVVAINDLTSP' A
#
# COMPACT_ATOMS: atom_id res chain seq x y z
N MET A 1 15.35 -0.33 4.69
CA MET A 1 13.94 0.03 4.49
C MET A 1 13.55 -0.42 3.09
N SER A 2 12.59 -1.33 2.97
CA SER A 2 12.18 -1.86 1.67
C SER A 2 11.11 -0.96 1.07
N LYS A 3 11.36 -0.44 -0.14
CA LYS A 3 10.43 0.39 -0.88
C LYS A 3 9.49 -0.49 -1.68
N VAL A 4 8.18 -0.31 -1.53
CA VAL A 4 7.16 -1.15 -2.16
C VAL A 4 6.14 -0.27 -2.87
N GLY A 5 5.74 -0.67 -4.08
CA GLY A 5 4.56 -0.13 -4.75
C GLY A 5 3.38 -1.10 -4.64
N ILE A 6 2.16 -0.58 -4.52
CA ILE A 6 0.92 -1.38 -4.57
C ILE A 6 0.28 -1.16 -5.95
N ASN A 7 0.20 -2.21 -6.76
CA ASN A 7 -0.48 -2.17 -8.06
C ASN A 7 -1.83 -2.91 -7.95
N GLY A 8 -2.93 -2.15 -8.00
CA GLY A 8 -4.28 -2.60 -7.68
C GLY A 8 -4.67 -2.26 -6.24
N PHE A 9 -5.30 -1.11 -6.05
CA PHE A 9 -5.77 -0.57 -4.77
C PHE A 9 -7.24 -0.89 -4.45
N GLY A 10 -7.65 -2.10 -4.85
CA GLY A 10 -8.93 -2.70 -4.50
C GLY A 10 -8.99 -3.15 -3.03
N ARG A 11 -9.84 -4.14 -2.75
CA ARG A 11 -10.08 -4.67 -1.39
C ARG A 11 -8.78 -5.05 -0.66
N ILE A 12 -7.91 -5.83 -1.31
CA ILE A 12 -6.67 -6.33 -0.69
C ILE A 12 -5.61 -5.24 -0.60
N GLY A 13 -5.40 -4.42 -1.63
CA GLY A 13 -4.43 -3.32 -1.59
C GLY A 13 -4.66 -2.36 -0.42
N ARG A 14 -5.93 -2.01 -0.17
CA ARG A 14 -6.32 -1.18 1.00
C ARG A 14 -6.04 -1.85 2.34
N LEU A 15 -6.36 -3.14 2.47
CA LEU A 15 -6.10 -3.90 3.70
C LEU A 15 -4.61 -4.07 3.97
N VAL A 16 -3.81 -4.29 2.93
CA VAL A 16 -2.35 -4.35 3.03
C VAL A 16 -1.80 -3.02 3.54
N LEU A 17 -2.17 -1.89 2.91
CA LEU A 17 -1.73 -0.57 3.38
C LEU A 17 -2.14 -0.32 4.84
N GLY A 18 -3.41 -0.59 5.18
CA GLY A 18 -3.91 -0.44 6.54
C GLY A 18 -3.12 -1.28 7.56
N ARG A 19 -2.85 -2.54 7.24
CA ARG A 19 -2.09 -3.44 8.11
C ARG A 19 -0.65 -2.98 8.30
N LEU A 20 0.02 -2.52 7.24
CA LEU A 20 1.40 -2.02 7.31
C LEU A 20 1.53 -0.80 8.22
N LEU A 21 0.55 0.09 8.19
CA LEU A 21 0.48 1.27 9.06
C LEU A 21 0.20 0.88 10.52
N GLU A 22 -0.75 -0.04 10.74
CA GLU A 22 -1.13 -0.51 12.07
C GLU A 22 0.05 -1.17 12.81
N VAL A 23 0.82 -2.03 12.15
CA VAL A 23 1.98 -2.71 12.77
C VAL A 23 3.23 -1.85 12.82
N LYS A 24 3.19 -0.61 12.31
CA LYS A 24 4.37 0.24 12.13
C LYS A 24 5.50 -0.51 11.41
N SER A 25 5.16 -1.15 10.30
CA SER A 25 6.13 -1.95 9.55
C SER A 25 7.30 -1.06 9.06
N ASN A 26 8.48 -1.65 8.87
CA ASN A 26 9.63 -0.97 8.26
C ASN A 26 9.57 -1.00 6.71
N ILE A 27 8.36 -1.10 6.15
CA ILE A 27 8.09 -1.05 4.72
C ILE A 27 7.63 0.36 4.37
N ASP A 28 8.27 0.93 3.35
CA ASP A 28 7.95 2.24 2.82
C ASP A 28 7.12 2.07 1.55
N VAL A 29 5.81 2.36 1.63
CA VAL A 29 4.91 2.30 0.47
C VAL A 29 5.08 3.59 -0.33
N VAL A 30 5.82 3.51 -1.45
CA VAL A 30 6.25 4.69 -2.21
C VAL A 30 5.30 5.09 -3.32
N ALA A 31 4.43 4.18 -3.76
CA ALA A 31 3.48 4.43 -4.83
C ALA A 31 2.27 3.49 -4.76
N ILE A 32 1.12 3.98 -5.22
CA ILE A 32 -0.10 3.22 -5.42
C ILE A 32 -0.56 3.47 -6.86
N ASN A 33 -0.90 2.41 -7.58
CA ASN A 33 -1.48 2.48 -8.92
C ASN A 33 -2.85 1.80 -8.92
N ASP A 34 -3.87 2.47 -9.44
CA ASP A 34 -5.23 1.93 -9.64
C ASP A 34 -5.85 2.55 -10.91
N LEU A 35 -7.05 2.10 -11.29
CA LEU A 35 -7.77 2.56 -12.49
C LEU A 35 -8.76 3.70 -12.17
N THR A 36 -8.61 4.35 -11.01
CA THR A 36 -9.46 5.44 -10.55
C THR A 36 -8.63 6.69 -10.24
N SER A 37 -9.31 7.83 -10.15
CA SER A 37 -8.73 9.07 -9.64
C SER A 37 -8.31 8.91 -8.16
N PRO A 38 -7.24 9.59 -7.73
CA PRO A 38 -6.82 9.67 -6.32
C PRO A 38 -7.90 10.22 -5.38
#